data_AF-A0A9X5QJG5-F1
#
_entry.id   AF-A0A9X5QJG5-F1
#
_cell.length_a   1.000
_cell.length_b   1.000
_cell.length_c   1.000
_cell.angle_alpha   90.00
_cell.angle_beta   90.00
_cell.angle_gamma   90.00
#
_symmetry.space_group_name_H-M   'P 1'
#
loop_
_entity.id
_entity.type
_entity.pdbx_description
1 polymer ?
#
loop_
_entity_poly.entity_id
_entity_poly.type
_entity_poly.pdbx_seq_one_letter_code
_entity_poly.pdbx_strand_id
1 'polypeptide(L)'
;MSTIHEQAMNYVYQQVLQRLIGHFARVERTALQLLVQRIVVAAGGMEQVGDYKVLIAHGGGAVSSYTLALLRAAQLTIAGRTPRTFQLRVATLRHAGMTEGTLNGLNQGYGRLFLHDDPRVELLMVENQEVLPFNPLRPASTVGRETSQRNRLMVGHMSSGDCRTTLCSDTYLALGDFYQRVTTWSGGVHAVVSGDSPRKQGQYLAWLKGMAAGAGVAMPETWPSSLTGLFARMDELSVGYYRDVYGEHYAPSDNPSKSGHRHLAYIGIADLLSDADLSSSSMLSEFMAFTPDPLGFHFSHPNYSNPLLMAHLRGLQAQSLRDLDYEAGVQGFIQQATHYLRRMHVPETLLIEAGSCEGRTLASTYAQQFFGLDETQLICLLFSPFIHHGERLEGYLRQCHPGMLVALPELHKVLQGKPSADMLQQWVTDTSGLPMPMLQHLYRKRPSVTASGKLHDAGAVSGDSAQACQLSGR
;
A
#
# COMPACT_ATOMS: atom_id res chain seq x y z
N MET A 1 36.39 18.61 -1.42
CA MET A 1 36.74 17.37 -0.68
C MET A 1 38.22 17.09 -0.89
N SER A 2 38.97 16.68 0.15
CA SER A 2 40.40 16.37 0.00
C SER A 2 40.60 15.00 -0.66
N THR A 3 41.73 14.78 -1.32
CA THR A 3 42.12 13.50 -1.92
C THR A 3 42.12 12.35 -0.91
N ILE A 4 42.45 12.65 0.36
CA ILE A 4 42.43 11.71 1.48
C ILE A 4 40.99 11.24 1.79
N HIS A 5 40.01 12.14 1.76
CA HIS A 5 38.61 11.79 1.98
C HIS A 5 38.10 10.86 0.87
N GLU A 6 38.41 11.17 -0.39
CA GLU A 6 38.01 10.34 -1.54
C GLU A 6 38.62 8.92 -1.48
N GLN A 7 39.89 8.80 -1.09
CA GLN A 7 40.55 7.50 -0.88
C GLN A 7 39.91 6.71 0.27
N ALA A 8 39.61 7.36 1.39
CA ALA A 8 38.95 6.73 2.52
C ALA A 8 37.56 6.20 2.14
N MET A 9 36.77 6.99 1.41
CA MET A 9 35.44 6.57 0.94
C MET A 9 35.53 5.38 -0.02
N ASN A 10 36.49 5.38 -0.94
CA ASN A 10 36.72 4.25 -1.84
C ASN A 10 37.05 2.94 -1.09
N TYR A 11 37.82 3.03 -0.01
CA TYR A 11 38.08 1.86 0.84
C TYR A 11 36.81 1.35 1.53
N VAL A 12 35.98 2.25 2.08
CA VAL A 12 34.68 1.88 2.67
C VAL A 12 33.78 1.20 1.63
N TYR A 13 33.69 1.74 0.42
CA TYR A 13 32.91 1.15 -0.67
C TYR A 13 33.39 -0.27 -1.03
N GLN A 14 34.70 -0.50 -1.09
CA GLN A 14 35.26 -1.83 -1.34
C GLN A 14 34.94 -2.80 -0.22
N GLN A 15 35.02 -2.38 1.05
CA GLN A 15 34.66 -3.21 2.20
C GLN A 15 33.17 -3.60 2.18
N VAL A 16 32.28 -2.66 1.87
CA VAL A 16 30.84 -2.94 1.73
C VAL A 16 30.60 -3.97 0.63
N LEU A 17 31.22 -3.80 -0.54
CA LEU A 17 31.11 -4.75 -1.65
C LEU A 17 31.64 -6.14 -1.29
N GLN A 18 32.80 -6.22 -0.65
CA GLN A 18 33.39 -7.50 -0.23
C GLN A 18 32.48 -8.23 0.76
N ARG A 19 31.92 -7.51 1.74
CA ARG A 19 30.95 -8.09 2.69
C ARG A 19 29.69 -8.58 1.98
N LEU A 20 29.11 -7.78 1.09
CA LEU A 20 27.93 -8.19 0.29
C LEU A 20 28.20 -9.48 -0.51
N ILE A 21 29.29 -9.52 -1.28
CA ILE A 21 29.67 -10.69 -2.08
C ILE A 21 29.98 -11.91 -1.20
N GLY A 22 30.50 -11.68 0.02
CA GLY A 22 30.75 -12.71 1.02
C GLY A 22 29.50 -13.48 1.43
N HIS A 23 28.35 -12.79 1.53
CA HIS A 23 27.06 -13.42 1.82
C HIS A 23 26.34 -13.95 0.57
N PHE A 24 26.78 -13.57 -0.63
CA PHE A 24 26.17 -14.10 -1.85
C PHE A 24 26.57 -15.56 -2.12
N ALA A 25 25.57 -16.43 -2.26
CA ALA A 25 25.69 -17.75 -2.84
C ALA A 25 26.05 -17.67 -4.33
N ARG A 26 26.45 -18.82 -4.91
CA ARG A 26 26.89 -18.88 -6.32
C ARG A 26 25.84 -18.33 -7.30
N VAL A 27 24.57 -18.67 -7.10
CA VAL A 27 23.46 -18.21 -7.95
C VAL A 27 23.32 -16.69 -7.86
N GLU A 28 23.44 -16.13 -6.66
CA GLU A 28 23.32 -14.69 -6.39
C GLU A 28 24.48 -13.89 -7.01
N ARG A 29 25.70 -14.47 -7.03
CA ARG A 29 26.85 -13.88 -7.75
C ARG A 29 26.64 -13.87 -9.26
N THR A 30 26.02 -14.91 -9.82
CA THR A 30 25.63 -14.94 -11.25
C THR A 30 24.55 -13.88 -11.54
N ALA A 31 23.52 -13.80 -10.69
CA ALA A 31 22.48 -12.78 -10.79
C ALA A 31 23.06 -11.36 -10.74
N LEU A 32 24.05 -11.11 -9.89
CA LEU A 32 24.79 -9.85 -9.84
C LEU A 32 25.48 -9.53 -11.18
N GLN A 33 26.19 -10.48 -11.80
CA GLN A 33 26.86 -10.22 -13.07
C GLN A 33 25.85 -9.92 -14.20
N LEU A 34 24.74 -10.66 -14.24
CA LEU A 34 23.66 -10.43 -15.20
C LEU A 34 22.99 -9.07 -14.99
N LEU A 35 22.80 -8.65 -13.73
CA LEU A 35 22.27 -7.33 -13.41
C LEU A 35 23.22 -6.21 -13.84
N VAL A 36 24.53 -6.35 -13.57
CA VAL A 36 25.56 -5.41 -14.05
C VAL A 36 25.47 -5.28 -15.57
N GLN A 37 25.43 -6.40 -16.30
CA GLN A 37 25.30 -6.39 -17.75
C GLN A 37 24.02 -5.68 -18.22
N ARG A 38 22.86 -5.99 -17.61
CA ARG A 38 21.57 -5.36 -17.96
C ARG A 38 21.62 -3.84 -17.78
N ILE A 39 22.17 -3.36 -16.67
CA ILE A 39 22.27 -1.92 -16.39
C ILE A 39 23.19 -1.24 -17.39
N VAL A 40 24.37 -1.83 -17.66
CA VAL A 40 25.34 -1.27 -18.60
C VAL A 40 24.78 -1.21 -20.02
N VAL A 41 24.09 -2.27 -20.47
CA VAL A 41 23.44 -2.29 -21.78
C VAL A 41 22.32 -1.25 -21.85
N ALA A 42 21.47 -1.16 -20.81
CA ALA A 42 20.40 -0.16 -20.76
C ALA A 42 20.92 1.28 -20.73
N ALA A 43 22.10 1.51 -20.14
CA ALA A 43 22.77 2.81 -20.14
C ALA A 43 23.42 3.16 -21.49
N GLY A 44 23.53 2.21 -22.43
CA GLY A 44 24.23 2.42 -23.71
C GLY A 44 25.74 2.15 -23.66
N GLY A 45 26.21 1.42 -22.64
CA GLY A 45 27.62 1.01 -22.50
C GLY A 45 28.31 1.57 -21.25
N MET A 46 29.53 1.09 -20.99
CA MET A 46 30.31 1.47 -19.80
C MET A 46 30.68 2.95 -19.77
N GLU A 47 30.80 3.59 -20.93
CA GLU A 47 31.14 5.02 -21.02
C GLU A 47 29.97 5.92 -20.60
N GLN A 48 28.74 5.47 -20.84
CA GLN A 48 27.51 6.24 -20.58
C GLN A 48 26.92 5.96 -19.19
N VAL A 49 27.37 4.90 -18.51
CA VAL A 49 26.81 4.48 -17.22
C VAL A 49 26.91 5.54 -16.13
N GLY A 50 27.89 6.45 -16.21
CA GLY A 50 28.11 7.53 -15.24
C GLY A 50 27.00 8.58 -15.19
N ASP A 51 26.30 8.80 -16.31
CA ASP A 51 25.19 9.74 -16.41
C ASP A 51 23.82 9.04 -16.25
N TYR A 52 23.83 7.71 -16.13
CA TYR A 52 22.64 6.90 -15.95
C TYR A 52 22.12 7.01 -14.51
N LYS A 53 20.79 7.00 -14.36
CA LYS A 53 20.12 7.16 -13.07
C LYS A 53 19.04 6.11 -12.92
N VAL A 54 19.19 5.29 -11.89
CA VAL A 54 18.38 4.10 -11.64
C VAL A 54 17.55 4.32 -10.39
N LEU A 55 16.25 4.13 -10.50
CA LEU A 55 15.30 4.16 -9.39
C LEU A 55 15.00 2.75 -8.89
N ILE A 56 14.94 2.60 -7.58
CA ILE A 56 14.26 1.49 -6.90
C ILE A 56 13.27 2.03 -5.88
N ALA A 57 12.03 1.52 -5.96
CA ALA A 57 11.04 1.68 -4.92
C ALA A 57 11.29 0.67 -3.81
N HIS A 58 11.47 1.13 -2.57
CA HIS A 58 11.84 0.28 -1.45
C HIS A 58 10.84 0.45 -0.30
N GLY A 59 9.91 -0.49 -0.19
CA GLY A 59 8.84 -0.48 0.82
C GLY A 59 9.13 -1.37 2.04
N GLY A 60 10.34 -1.92 2.17
CA GLY A 60 10.70 -2.79 3.30
C GLY A 60 10.27 -4.24 3.16
N GLY A 61 9.87 -4.70 1.97
CA GLY A 61 9.60 -6.12 1.71
C GLY A 61 10.87 -6.88 1.35
N ALA A 62 10.89 -8.20 1.59
CA ALA A 62 12.05 -9.06 1.31
C ALA A 62 12.58 -8.92 -0.12
N VAL A 63 11.69 -8.93 -1.12
CA VAL A 63 12.04 -8.80 -2.54
C VAL A 63 12.68 -7.43 -2.83
N SER A 64 12.10 -6.35 -2.31
CA SER A 64 12.66 -5.01 -2.52
C SER A 64 14.00 -4.83 -1.80
N SER A 65 14.14 -5.36 -0.58
CA SER A 65 15.40 -5.34 0.17
C SER A 65 16.50 -6.10 -0.54
N TYR A 66 16.16 -7.26 -1.10
CA TYR A 66 17.09 -8.06 -1.88
C TYR A 66 17.53 -7.35 -3.16
N THR A 67 16.55 -6.79 -3.90
CA THR A 67 16.79 -6.02 -5.12
C THR A 67 17.71 -4.83 -4.85
N LEU A 68 17.50 -4.13 -3.73
CA LEU A 68 18.33 -3.01 -3.32
C LEU A 68 19.77 -3.44 -3.03
N ALA A 69 19.96 -4.54 -2.31
CA ALA A 69 21.30 -5.07 -2.02
C ALA A 69 22.05 -5.51 -3.29
N LEU A 70 21.36 -6.18 -4.22
CA LEU A 70 21.91 -6.51 -5.54
C LEU A 70 22.28 -5.26 -6.35
N LEU A 71 21.42 -4.24 -6.36
CA LEU A 71 21.71 -2.97 -7.05
C LEU A 71 22.90 -2.26 -6.45
N ARG A 72 23.01 -2.25 -5.12
CA ARG A 72 24.16 -1.66 -4.44
C ARG A 72 25.44 -2.42 -4.80
N ALA A 73 25.42 -3.75 -4.77
CA ALA A 73 26.55 -4.57 -5.21
C ALA A 73 26.91 -4.30 -6.67
N ALA A 74 25.93 -4.13 -7.56
CA ALA A 74 26.16 -3.81 -8.97
C ALA A 74 26.81 -2.41 -9.14
N GLN A 75 26.28 -1.41 -8.44
CA GLN A 75 26.81 -0.04 -8.44
C GLN A 75 28.27 0.00 -8.02
N LEU A 76 28.60 -0.68 -6.91
CA LEU A 76 29.96 -0.74 -6.36
C LEU A 76 30.90 -1.59 -7.25
N THR A 77 30.39 -2.66 -7.88
CA THR A 77 31.16 -3.46 -8.83
C THR A 77 31.56 -2.65 -10.07
N ILE A 78 30.65 -1.84 -10.60
CA ILE A 78 30.94 -0.95 -11.74
C ILE A 78 31.93 0.15 -11.33
N ALA A 79 31.74 0.76 -10.15
CA ALA A 79 32.65 1.77 -9.61
C ALA A 79 34.08 1.24 -9.40
N GLY A 80 34.25 -0.05 -9.12
CA GLY A 80 35.58 -0.68 -9.01
C GLY A 80 36.29 -0.88 -10.35
N ARG A 81 35.57 -0.81 -11.47
CA ARG A 81 36.09 -1.04 -12.83
C ARG A 81 36.21 0.23 -13.66
N THR A 82 35.49 1.29 -13.28
CA THR A 82 35.38 2.53 -14.06
C THR A 82 35.35 3.76 -13.15
N PRO A 83 35.81 4.94 -13.63
CA PRO A 83 35.85 6.16 -12.83
C PRO A 83 34.48 6.66 -12.35
N ARG A 84 33.41 6.27 -13.06
CA ARG A 84 32.02 6.66 -12.76
C ARG A 84 31.12 5.43 -12.76
N THR A 85 30.06 5.49 -11.98
CA THR A 85 28.99 4.49 -11.95
C THR A 85 27.65 5.21 -11.99
N PHE A 86 26.56 4.48 -12.20
CA PHE A 86 25.23 5.07 -12.25
C PHE A 86 24.84 5.70 -10.90
N GLN A 87 23.99 6.72 -10.97
CA GLN A 87 23.34 7.30 -9.80
C GLN A 87 22.18 6.41 -9.34
N LEU A 88 22.11 6.12 -8.05
CA LEU A 88 21.06 5.29 -7.47
C LEU A 88 20.07 6.16 -6.71
N ARG A 89 18.80 6.17 -7.12
CA ARG A 89 17.70 6.75 -6.34
C ARG A 89 16.97 5.63 -5.62
N VAL A 90 16.90 5.70 -4.30
CA VAL A 90 16.07 4.81 -3.48
C VAL A 90 14.93 5.64 -2.93
N ALA A 91 13.70 5.22 -3.21
CA ALA A 91 12.54 5.97 -2.76
C ALA A 91 11.57 5.08 -1.97
N THR A 92 11.04 5.63 -0.89
CA THR A 92 10.10 4.96 0.02
C THR A 92 8.76 5.68 0.03
N LEU A 93 7.66 4.95 -0.19
CA LEU A 93 6.32 5.48 0.06
C LEU A 93 5.99 5.36 1.55
N ARG A 94 5.85 6.48 2.25
CA ARG A 94 5.35 6.51 3.62
C ARG A 94 3.83 6.66 3.62
N HIS A 95 3.13 5.52 3.63
CA HIS A 95 1.69 5.45 3.76
C HIS A 95 1.27 5.45 5.25
N ALA A 96 -0.01 5.77 5.54
CA ALA A 96 -0.50 5.91 6.91
C ALA A 96 -0.30 4.64 7.77
N GLY A 97 -0.45 3.45 7.16
CA GLY A 97 -0.20 2.16 7.82
C GLY A 97 1.27 1.74 7.98
N MET A 98 2.25 2.60 7.70
CA MET A 98 3.67 2.25 7.81
C MET A 98 4.11 2.36 9.27
N THR A 99 4.56 1.25 9.86
CA THR A 99 4.98 1.22 11.26
C THR A 99 6.36 1.81 11.47
N GLU A 100 6.67 2.17 12.72
CA GLU A 100 8.02 2.53 13.13
C GLU A 100 9.01 1.37 12.95
N GLY A 101 8.57 0.13 13.17
CA GLY A 101 9.39 -1.06 12.93
C GLY A 101 9.85 -1.17 11.48
N THR A 102 8.92 -0.93 10.54
CA THR A 102 9.24 -0.86 9.10
C THR A 102 10.24 0.26 8.80
N LEU A 103 10.03 1.48 9.31
CA LEU A 103 10.95 2.61 9.10
C LEU A 103 12.35 2.37 9.68
N ASN A 104 12.42 1.77 10.87
CA ASN A 104 13.69 1.41 11.51
C ASN A 104 14.43 0.32 10.72
N GLY A 105 13.71 -0.70 10.23
CA GLY A 105 14.27 -1.73 9.37
C GLY A 105 14.81 -1.18 8.04
N LEU A 106 14.07 -0.25 7.42
CA LEU A 106 14.54 0.49 6.24
C LEU A 106 15.84 1.23 6.52
N ASN A 107 15.87 2.03 7.59
CA ASN A 107 17.05 2.82 7.97
C ASN A 107 18.26 1.93 8.30
N GLN A 108 18.04 0.83 9.03
CA GLN A 108 19.11 -0.14 9.32
C GLN A 108 19.68 -0.73 8.02
N GLY A 109 18.82 -1.16 7.10
CA GLY A 109 19.25 -1.67 5.79
C GLY A 109 20.05 -0.64 4.99
N TYR A 110 19.62 0.62 4.97
CA TYR A 110 20.32 1.71 4.29
C TYR A 110 21.69 2.01 4.91
N GLY A 111 21.80 1.97 6.24
CA GLY A 111 23.08 2.09 6.94
C GLY A 111 24.04 0.95 6.60
N ARG A 112 23.56 -0.29 6.57
CA ARG A 112 24.39 -1.47 6.23
C ARG A 112 24.90 -1.47 4.79
N LEU A 113 24.11 -0.92 3.88
CA LEU A 113 24.48 -0.71 2.47
C LEU A 113 25.29 0.58 2.26
N PHE A 114 25.56 1.34 3.32
CA PHE A 114 26.28 2.60 3.29
C PHE A 114 25.70 3.58 2.26
N LEU A 115 24.38 3.82 2.34
CA LEU A 115 23.65 4.65 1.37
C LEU A 115 23.58 6.13 1.77
N HIS A 116 23.56 6.45 3.06
CA HIS A 116 23.38 7.82 3.55
C HIS A 116 24.53 8.75 3.16
N ASP A 117 25.76 8.22 3.17
CA ASP A 117 26.99 9.01 2.99
C ASP A 117 27.63 8.82 1.60
N ASP A 118 26.91 8.20 0.66
CA ASP A 118 27.38 8.05 -0.72
C ASP A 118 26.75 9.11 -1.64
N PRO A 119 27.53 10.06 -2.18
CA PRO A 119 27.00 11.15 -3.01
C PRO A 119 26.40 10.66 -4.33
N ARG A 120 26.61 9.40 -4.71
CA ARG A 120 25.99 8.77 -5.89
C ARG A 120 24.62 8.17 -5.58
N VAL A 121 24.16 8.28 -4.33
CA VAL A 121 22.89 7.76 -3.87
C VAL A 121 21.98 8.90 -3.42
N GLU A 122 20.75 8.89 -3.88
CA GLU A 122 19.68 9.80 -3.47
C GLU A 122 18.64 9.00 -2.69
N LEU A 123 18.51 9.27 -1.39
CA LEU A 123 17.52 8.64 -0.53
C LEU A 123 16.30 9.57 -0.36
N LEU A 124 15.16 9.12 -0.87
CA LEU A 124 13.92 9.87 -0.85
C LEU A 124 12.82 9.13 -0.07
N MET A 125 11.89 9.90 0.47
CA MET A 125 10.61 9.42 0.92
C MET A 125 9.50 10.27 0.29
N VAL A 126 8.36 9.66 0.02
CA VAL A 126 7.15 10.39 -0.36
C VAL A 126 6.11 10.21 0.73
N GLU A 127 5.60 11.32 1.23
CA GLU A 127 4.58 11.36 2.26
C GLU A 127 3.60 12.47 1.91
N ASN A 128 2.30 12.16 1.93
CA ASN A 128 1.24 13.14 1.60
C ASN A 128 1.54 13.93 0.32
N GLN A 129 1.90 13.23 -0.77
CA GLN A 129 2.19 13.82 -2.07
C GLN A 129 3.44 14.74 -2.11
N GLU A 130 4.23 14.81 -1.04
CA GLU A 130 5.49 15.56 -1.02
C GLU A 130 6.67 14.62 -1.19
N VAL A 131 7.62 15.00 -2.05
CA VAL A 131 8.92 14.31 -2.16
C VAL A 131 9.90 14.96 -1.19
N LEU A 132 10.44 14.16 -0.27
CA LEU A 132 11.28 14.61 0.83
C LEU A 132 12.57 13.78 0.87
N PRO A 133 13.67 14.30 1.45
CA PRO A 133 14.80 13.46 1.84
C PRO A 133 14.33 12.38 2.84
N PHE A 134 14.86 11.15 2.70
CA PHE A 134 14.53 10.07 3.63
C PHE A 134 14.96 10.44 5.06
N ASN A 135 14.00 10.44 5.98
CA ASN A 135 14.25 10.65 7.41
C ASN A 135 13.34 9.71 8.22
N PRO A 136 13.89 8.67 8.86
CA PRO A 136 13.09 7.70 9.62
C PRO A 136 12.51 8.29 10.91
N LEU A 137 13.09 9.39 11.42
CA LEU A 137 12.66 10.05 12.66
C LEU A 137 11.60 11.12 12.43
N ARG A 138 11.26 11.42 11.17
CA ARG A 138 10.23 12.41 10.84
C ARG A 138 8.89 11.92 11.42
N PRO A 139 8.12 12.74 12.17
CA PRO A 139 6.76 12.38 12.55
C PRO A 139 5.87 12.13 11.33
N ALA A 140 4.86 11.27 11.46
CA ALA A 140 3.90 11.06 10.37
C ALA A 140 3.08 12.32 10.10
N SER A 141 2.78 12.58 8.83
CA SER A 141 1.96 13.72 8.41
C SER A 141 0.56 13.63 9.01
N THR A 142 0.15 14.66 9.76
CA THR A 142 -1.19 14.77 10.32
C THR A 142 -2.24 14.87 9.22
N VAL A 143 -2.02 15.74 8.23
CA VAL A 143 -2.88 15.92 7.06
C VAL A 143 -2.99 14.63 6.24
N GLY A 144 -1.86 13.92 6.06
CA GLY A 144 -1.84 12.63 5.37
C GLY A 144 -2.66 11.57 6.10
N ARG A 145 -2.58 11.53 7.43
CA ARG A 145 -3.36 10.60 8.26
C ARG A 145 -4.86 10.90 8.18
N GLU A 146 -5.26 12.15 8.33
CA GLU A 146 -6.67 12.58 8.22
C GLU A 146 -7.24 12.29 6.83
N THR A 147 -6.46 12.53 5.78
CA THR A 147 -6.86 12.22 4.40
C THR A 147 -7.03 10.71 4.19
N SER A 148 -6.07 9.90 4.67
CA SER A 148 -6.15 8.43 4.61
C SER A 148 -7.35 7.89 5.39
N GLN A 149 -7.62 8.42 6.59
CA GLN A 149 -8.76 8.05 7.41
C GLN A 149 -10.07 8.31 6.66
N ARG A 150 -10.24 9.54 6.14
CA ARG A 150 -11.44 9.93 5.39
C ARG A 150 -11.60 9.09 4.12
N ASN A 151 -10.53 8.86 3.36
CA ASN A 151 -10.55 8.01 2.18
C ASN A 151 -11.00 6.59 2.52
N ARG A 152 -10.49 6.02 3.61
CA ARG A 152 -10.85 4.67 4.07
C ARG A 152 -12.32 4.56 4.46
N LEU A 153 -12.84 5.52 5.21
CA LEU A 153 -14.25 5.55 5.61
C LEU A 153 -15.18 5.70 4.39
N MET A 154 -14.86 6.63 3.49
CA MET A 154 -15.64 6.83 2.27
C MET A 154 -15.63 5.58 1.38
N VAL A 155 -14.46 5.02 1.12
CA VAL A 155 -14.31 3.80 0.30
C VAL A 155 -15.00 2.60 0.97
N GLY A 156 -14.84 2.44 2.28
CA GLY A 156 -15.45 1.31 2.99
C GLY A 156 -16.96 1.37 2.93
N HIS A 157 -17.58 2.53 3.17
CA HIS A 157 -19.02 2.72 3.02
C HIS A 157 -19.48 2.44 1.57
N MET A 158 -18.77 3.00 0.59
CA MET A 158 -19.06 2.79 -0.84
C MET A 158 -18.97 1.32 -1.26
N SER A 159 -18.07 0.55 -0.64
CA SER A 159 -17.88 -0.88 -0.89
C SER A 159 -18.75 -1.79 -0.02
N SER A 160 -19.77 -1.25 0.66
CA SER A 160 -20.61 -2.04 1.58
C SER A 160 -19.81 -2.76 2.68
N GLY A 161 -18.75 -2.14 3.19
CA GLY A 161 -17.90 -2.70 4.23
C GLY A 161 -16.93 -3.79 3.74
N ASP A 162 -16.65 -3.90 2.44
CA ASP A 162 -15.65 -4.85 1.94
C ASP A 162 -14.28 -4.57 2.57
N CYS A 163 -13.80 -5.51 3.40
CA CYS A 163 -12.59 -5.31 4.20
C CYS A 163 -11.37 -5.10 3.32
N ARG A 164 -11.26 -5.82 2.20
CA ARG A 164 -10.10 -5.71 1.30
C ARG A 164 -10.05 -4.32 0.67
N THR A 165 -11.16 -3.89 0.06
CA THR A 165 -11.26 -2.60 -0.63
C THR A 165 -11.04 -1.46 0.35
N THR A 166 -11.65 -1.52 1.53
CA THR A 166 -11.45 -0.56 2.63
C THR A 166 -9.98 -0.42 3.00
N LEU A 167 -9.27 -1.54 3.21
CA LEU A 167 -7.93 -1.48 3.79
C LEU A 167 -6.83 -1.17 2.76
N CYS A 168 -7.05 -1.45 1.47
CA CYS A 168 -5.99 -1.46 0.47
C CYS A 168 -6.07 -0.36 -0.58
N SER A 169 -7.27 0.13 -0.92
CA SER A 169 -7.48 0.96 -2.12
C SER A 169 -6.66 2.25 -2.08
N ASP A 170 -6.72 2.97 -0.96
CA ASP A 170 -5.98 4.23 -0.76
C ASP A 170 -4.46 4.03 -0.94
N THR A 171 -3.90 3.02 -0.28
CA THR A 171 -2.46 2.73 -0.30
C THR A 171 -1.96 2.37 -1.72
N TYR A 172 -2.76 1.63 -2.50
CA TYR A 172 -2.40 1.28 -3.87
C TYR A 172 -2.59 2.42 -4.88
N LEU A 173 -3.54 3.34 -4.63
CA LEU A 173 -3.65 4.59 -5.41
C LEU A 173 -2.47 5.51 -5.10
N ALA A 174 -2.11 5.65 -3.82
CA ALA A 174 -0.93 6.39 -3.38
C ALA A 174 0.38 5.82 -3.97
N LEU A 175 0.45 4.50 -4.21
CA LEU A 175 1.59 3.89 -4.90
C LEU A 175 1.75 4.41 -6.34
N GLY A 176 0.65 4.65 -7.03
CA GLY A 176 0.67 5.21 -8.38
C GLY A 176 1.25 6.63 -8.42
N ASP A 177 0.70 7.51 -7.58
CA ASP A 177 1.19 8.88 -7.39
C ASP A 177 2.67 8.90 -6.96
N PHE A 178 3.05 8.01 -6.04
CA PHE A 178 4.43 7.82 -5.62
C PHE A 178 5.38 7.62 -6.80
N TYR A 179 5.10 6.64 -7.67
CA TYR A 179 5.97 6.34 -8.82
C TYR A 179 6.07 7.53 -9.77
N GLN A 180 4.98 8.23 -10.04
CA GLN A 180 5.00 9.42 -10.89
C GLN A 180 5.89 10.53 -10.31
N ARG A 181 5.81 10.78 -9.00
CA ARG A 181 6.64 11.78 -8.33
C ARG A 181 8.11 11.40 -8.34
N VAL A 182 8.45 10.17 -7.94
CA VAL A 182 9.86 9.78 -7.78
C VAL A 182 10.58 9.55 -9.12
N THR A 183 9.84 9.28 -10.20
CA THR A 183 10.41 9.15 -11.55
C THR A 183 10.66 10.48 -12.23
N THR A 184 9.94 11.55 -11.84
CA THR A 184 10.06 12.89 -12.43
C THR A 184 10.83 13.89 -11.56
N TRP A 185 11.01 13.56 -10.27
CA TRP A 185 11.73 14.40 -9.31
C TRP A 185 13.16 14.74 -9.75
N SER A 186 13.54 16.01 -9.60
CA SER A 186 14.92 16.52 -9.80
C SER A 186 15.61 15.96 -11.07
N GLY A 187 15.05 16.28 -12.23
CA GLY A 187 15.54 15.81 -13.54
C GLY A 187 15.11 14.39 -13.92
N GLY A 188 14.39 13.70 -13.04
CA GLY A 188 13.86 12.36 -13.26
C GLY A 188 14.91 11.26 -13.22
N VAL A 189 14.54 10.06 -13.69
CA VAL A 189 15.41 8.88 -13.76
C VAL A 189 15.35 8.24 -15.15
N HIS A 190 16.34 7.42 -15.47
CA HIS A 190 16.45 6.74 -16.77
C HIS A 190 15.85 5.32 -16.73
N ALA A 191 15.94 4.64 -15.58
CA ALA A 191 15.36 3.31 -15.39
C ALA A 191 14.70 3.14 -14.02
N VAL A 192 13.73 2.23 -13.96
CA VAL A 192 13.23 1.62 -12.73
C VAL A 192 13.68 0.17 -12.69
N VAL A 193 14.22 -0.27 -11.56
CA VAL A 193 14.53 -1.68 -11.30
C VAL A 193 13.53 -2.24 -10.31
N SER A 194 13.01 -3.43 -10.60
CA SER A 194 12.09 -4.14 -9.70
C SER A 194 12.34 -5.65 -9.71
N GLY A 195 12.22 -6.26 -8.53
CA GLY A 195 12.21 -7.71 -8.33
C GLY A 195 10.83 -8.35 -8.41
N ASP A 196 9.78 -7.58 -8.71
CA ASP A 196 8.42 -8.14 -8.81
C ASP A 196 8.24 -9.01 -10.05
N SER A 197 7.70 -10.21 -9.85
CA SER A 197 7.44 -11.15 -10.94
C SER A 197 6.36 -10.64 -11.90
N PRO A 198 6.41 -11.03 -13.20
CA PRO A 198 5.37 -10.67 -14.16
C PRO A 198 3.95 -11.02 -13.67
N ARG A 199 3.81 -12.13 -12.94
CA ARG A 199 2.55 -12.51 -12.29
C ARG A 199 2.06 -11.46 -11.30
N LYS A 200 2.93 -10.95 -10.42
CA LYS A 200 2.58 -9.90 -9.44
C LYS A 200 2.19 -8.60 -10.15
N GLN A 201 2.95 -8.22 -11.16
CA GLN A 201 2.65 -7.03 -11.98
C GLN A 201 1.27 -7.16 -12.64
N GLY A 202 0.98 -8.32 -13.24
CA GLY A 202 -0.32 -8.63 -13.82
C GLY A 202 -1.47 -8.62 -12.81
N GLN A 203 -1.24 -9.10 -11.58
CA GLN A 203 -2.23 -9.04 -10.49
C GLN A 203 -2.56 -7.60 -10.08
N TYR A 204 -1.54 -6.74 -9.96
CA TYR A 204 -1.76 -5.33 -9.65
C TYR A 204 -2.50 -4.60 -10.79
N LEU A 205 -2.09 -4.84 -12.04
CA LEU A 205 -2.77 -4.31 -13.23
C LEU A 205 -4.23 -4.75 -13.30
N ALA A 206 -4.52 -6.02 -13.03
CA ALA A 206 -5.88 -6.56 -13.01
C ALA A 206 -6.73 -5.96 -11.89
N TRP A 207 -6.15 -5.80 -10.68
CA TRP A 207 -6.83 -5.16 -9.56
C TRP A 207 -7.18 -3.69 -9.87
N LEU A 208 -6.24 -2.92 -10.40
CA LEU A 208 -6.49 -1.53 -10.82
C LEU A 208 -7.53 -1.44 -11.93
N LYS A 209 -7.49 -2.36 -12.89
CA LYS A 209 -8.50 -2.45 -13.95
C LYS A 209 -9.90 -2.66 -13.38
N GLY A 210 -10.02 -3.56 -12.39
CA GLY A 210 -11.27 -3.82 -11.69
C GLY A 210 -11.78 -2.60 -10.92
N MET A 211 -10.89 -1.89 -10.21
CA MET A 211 -11.24 -0.65 -9.52
C MET A 211 -11.74 0.44 -10.46
N ALA A 212 -11.01 0.70 -11.55
CA ALA A 212 -11.37 1.73 -12.52
C ALA A 212 -12.71 1.43 -13.20
N ALA A 213 -12.95 0.16 -13.58
CA ALA A 213 -14.22 -0.28 -14.15
C ALA A 213 -15.39 -0.13 -13.15
N GLY A 214 -15.17 -0.46 -11.87
CA GLY A 214 -16.18 -0.30 -10.82
C GLY A 214 -16.52 1.16 -10.51
N ALA A 215 -15.55 2.07 -10.64
CA ALA A 215 -15.72 3.51 -10.41
C ALA A 215 -16.29 4.26 -11.64
N GLY A 216 -16.64 3.56 -12.73
CA GLY A 216 -17.15 4.19 -13.95
C GLY A 216 -16.15 5.11 -14.65
N VAL A 217 -14.86 4.98 -14.34
CA VAL A 217 -13.79 5.77 -14.96
C VAL A 217 -13.65 5.32 -16.42
N ALA A 218 -13.59 6.29 -17.34
CA ALA A 218 -13.41 6.00 -18.76
C ALA A 218 -12.13 5.18 -18.97
N MET A 219 -12.29 3.93 -19.38
CA MET A 219 -11.17 3.03 -19.60
C MET A 219 -10.44 3.45 -20.88
N PRO A 220 -9.11 3.56 -20.87
CA PRO A 220 -8.37 3.82 -22.09
C PRO A 220 -8.57 2.67 -23.08
N GLU A 221 -8.62 2.99 -24.38
CA GLU A 221 -8.76 2.00 -25.47
C GLU A 221 -7.70 0.90 -25.38
N THR A 222 -6.51 1.25 -24.88
CA THR A 222 -5.42 0.31 -24.59
C THR A 222 -5.04 0.37 -23.11
N TRP A 223 -5.30 -0.73 -22.41
CA TRP A 223 -4.83 -0.91 -21.03
C TRP A 223 -3.30 -1.09 -21.02
N PRO A 224 -2.58 -0.47 -20.09
CA PRO A 224 -1.13 -0.61 -20.00
C PRO A 224 -0.71 -2.08 -19.85
N SER A 225 0.26 -2.50 -20.66
CA SER A 225 0.87 -3.84 -20.58
C SER A 225 2.04 -3.90 -19.59
N SER A 226 2.50 -2.75 -19.08
CA SER A 226 3.60 -2.64 -18.14
C SER A 226 3.25 -1.72 -16.97
N LEU A 227 3.89 -1.96 -15.82
CA LEU A 227 3.76 -1.09 -14.64
C LEU A 227 4.17 0.35 -14.92
N THR A 228 5.21 0.56 -15.74
CA THR A 228 5.66 1.90 -16.12
C THR A 228 4.58 2.66 -16.88
N GLY A 229 3.94 2.03 -17.87
CA GLY A 229 2.83 2.64 -18.62
C GLY A 229 1.60 2.90 -17.75
N LEU A 230 1.39 2.08 -16.72
CA LEU A 230 0.32 2.27 -15.74
C LEU A 230 0.60 3.45 -14.82
N PHE A 231 1.78 3.50 -14.18
CA PHE A 231 2.14 4.57 -13.24
C PHE A 231 2.13 5.95 -13.87
N ALA A 232 2.46 6.06 -15.16
CA ALA A 232 2.34 7.31 -15.92
C ALA A 232 0.89 7.82 -16.07
N ARG A 233 -0.11 6.97 -15.83
CA ARG A 233 -1.55 7.28 -15.93
C ARG A 233 -2.29 7.15 -14.59
N MET A 234 -1.56 6.90 -13.50
CA MET A 234 -2.19 6.67 -12.20
C MET A 234 -2.82 7.91 -11.60
N ASP A 235 -2.29 9.10 -11.90
CA ASP A 235 -2.90 10.36 -11.48
C ASP A 235 -4.32 10.49 -12.03
N GLU A 236 -4.51 10.32 -13.34
CA GLU A 236 -5.82 10.35 -14.00
C GLU A 236 -6.80 9.31 -13.40
N LEU A 237 -6.33 8.08 -13.17
CA LEU A 237 -7.13 7.03 -12.56
C LEU A 237 -7.51 7.34 -11.11
N SER A 238 -6.56 7.87 -10.32
CA SER A 238 -6.80 8.23 -8.92
C SER A 238 -7.76 9.42 -8.79
N VAL A 239 -7.59 10.45 -9.64
CA VAL A 239 -8.48 11.60 -9.73
C VAL A 239 -9.88 11.15 -10.14
N GLY A 240 -10.00 10.29 -11.15
CA GLY A 240 -11.29 9.72 -11.56
C GLY A 240 -11.97 8.93 -10.43
N TYR A 241 -11.21 8.06 -9.76
CA TYR A 241 -11.70 7.26 -8.64
C TYR A 241 -12.19 8.12 -7.48
N TYR A 242 -11.38 9.06 -6.99
CA TYR A 242 -11.78 9.91 -5.87
C TYR A 242 -12.86 10.93 -6.25
N ARG A 243 -12.94 11.36 -7.52
CA ARG A 243 -14.07 12.17 -7.99
C ARG A 243 -15.38 11.38 -7.97
N ASP A 244 -15.38 10.10 -8.30
CA ASP A 244 -16.55 9.25 -8.08
C ASP A 244 -16.87 9.16 -6.59
N VAL A 245 -15.88 8.81 -5.76
CA VAL A 245 -16.08 8.58 -4.31
C VAL A 245 -16.58 9.82 -3.56
N TYR A 246 -16.09 11.01 -3.90
CA TYR A 246 -16.42 12.26 -3.19
C TYR A 246 -17.42 13.18 -3.91
N GLY A 247 -17.65 12.99 -5.22
CA GLY A 247 -18.49 13.88 -6.02
C GLY A 247 -18.04 15.35 -5.94
N GLU A 248 -18.98 16.24 -5.65
CA GLU A 248 -18.74 17.70 -5.49
C GLU A 248 -17.79 18.04 -4.33
N HIS A 249 -17.55 17.11 -3.42
CA HIS A 249 -16.63 17.28 -2.30
C HIS A 249 -15.18 16.89 -2.61
N TYR A 250 -14.91 16.46 -3.84
CA TYR A 250 -13.57 16.16 -4.28
C TYR A 250 -12.77 17.47 -4.40
N ALA A 251 -11.73 17.60 -3.59
CA ALA A 251 -10.73 18.65 -3.72
C ALA A 251 -9.48 18.07 -4.41
N PRO A 252 -9.07 18.62 -5.57
CA PRO A 252 -7.82 18.21 -6.20
C PRO A 252 -6.64 18.59 -5.30
N SER A 253 -5.51 17.89 -5.49
CA SER A 253 -4.28 18.19 -4.76
C SER A 253 -3.69 19.54 -5.17
N ASP A 254 -3.20 20.30 -4.17
CA ASP A 254 -2.45 21.54 -4.38
C ASP A 254 -1.06 21.30 -5.01
N ASN A 255 -0.57 20.06 -4.97
CA ASN A 255 0.72 19.67 -5.54
C ASN A 255 0.52 18.49 -6.52
N PRO A 256 -0.09 18.72 -7.69
CA PRO A 256 -0.32 17.67 -8.67
C PRO A 256 1.00 17.07 -9.15
N SER A 257 0.96 15.76 -9.41
CA SER A 257 2.11 15.04 -9.94
C SER A 257 2.45 15.56 -11.35
N LYS A 258 3.74 15.73 -11.66
CA LYS A 258 4.16 16.21 -12.99
C LYS A 258 4.18 15.05 -13.97
N SER A 259 3.66 15.23 -15.19
CA SER A 259 3.79 14.23 -16.25
C SER A 259 5.25 14.18 -16.73
N GLY A 260 5.88 13.03 -16.59
CA GLY A 260 7.22 12.77 -17.10
C GLY A 260 7.17 12.19 -18.50
N HIS A 261 7.57 12.95 -19.51
CA HIS A 261 7.64 12.46 -20.90
C HIS A 261 8.98 11.80 -21.25
N ARG A 262 9.81 11.41 -20.27
CA ARG A 262 11.06 10.70 -20.53
C ARG A 262 10.80 9.21 -20.75
N HIS A 263 11.49 8.64 -21.73
CA HIS A 263 11.52 7.19 -21.91
C HIS A 263 12.12 6.55 -20.65
N LEU A 264 11.31 5.80 -19.92
CA LEU A 264 11.67 5.16 -18.66
C LEU A 264 11.86 3.66 -18.89
N ALA A 265 13.12 3.21 -18.86
CA ALA A 265 13.42 1.79 -19.02
C ALA A 265 12.96 1.00 -17.78
N TYR A 266 12.42 -0.21 -17.99
CA TYR A 266 12.06 -1.12 -16.91
C TYR A 266 13.02 -2.30 -16.89
N ILE A 267 13.80 -2.43 -15.80
CA ILE A 267 14.77 -3.49 -15.61
C ILE A 267 14.19 -4.45 -14.57
N GLY A 268 13.49 -5.47 -15.06
CA GLY A 268 13.03 -6.58 -14.21
C GLY A 268 14.21 -7.47 -13.81
N ILE A 269 14.22 -7.89 -12.54
CA ILE A 269 15.20 -8.88 -12.04
C ILE A 269 14.54 -10.15 -11.50
N ALA A 270 13.21 -10.26 -11.56
CA ALA A 270 12.49 -11.41 -11.01
C ALA A 270 12.95 -12.76 -11.58
N ASP A 271 13.36 -12.77 -12.85
CA ASP A 271 13.93 -13.95 -13.52
C ASP A 271 15.35 -14.27 -13.05
N LEU A 272 16.11 -13.27 -12.58
CA LEU A 272 17.41 -13.49 -11.93
C LEU A 272 17.27 -14.06 -10.52
N LEU A 273 16.07 -13.95 -9.94
CA LEU A 273 15.75 -14.39 -8.58
C LEU A 273 14.96 -15.71 -8.55
N SER A 274 14.65 -16.33 -9.70
CA SER A 274 13.78 -17.51 -9.75
C SER A 274 14.31 -18.69 -8.93
N ASP A 275 15.62 -18.83 -8.91
CA ASP A 275 16.33 -19.94 -8.25
C ASP A 275 16.86 -19.53 -6.86
N ALA A 276 16.67 -18.27 -6.47
CA ALA A 276 17.09 -17.76 -5.17
C ALA A 276 15.98 -17.97 -4.14
N ASP A 277 16.25 -18.80 -3.14
CA ASP A 277 15.39 -18.88 -1.96
C ASP A 277 15.65 -17.67 -1.05
N LEU A 278 14.84 -16.62 -1.23
CA LEU A 278 14.92 -15.40 -0.44
C LEU A 278 14.72 -15.66 1.07
N SER A 279 14.02 -16.74 1.45
CA SER A 279 13.75 -17.04 2.87
C SER A 279 14.98 -17.57 3.60
N SER A 280 15.89 -18.23 2.89
CA SER A 280 17.16 -18.76 3.43
C SER A 280 18.39 -17.96 3.03
N SER A 281 18.22 -16.84 2.30
CA SER A 281 19.34 -15.99 1.87
C SER A 281 20.04 -15.34 3.07
N SER A 282 21.29 -15.73 3.31
CA SER A 282 22.15 -15.11 4.32
C SER A 282 22.38 -13.62 4.06
N MET A 283 22.28 -13.18 2.81
CA MET A 283 22.36 -11.76 2.51
C MET A 283 21.15 -10.99 3.09
N LEU A 284 19.95 -11.55 3.05
CA LEU A 284 18.80 -10.92 3.71
C LEU A 284 18.87 -11.05 5.23
N SER A 285 19.04 -12.27 5.75
CA SER A 285 18.95 -12.53 7.18
C SER A 285 20.16 -12.01 7.97
N GLU A 286 21.39 -12.20 7.49
CA GLU A 286 22.62 -11.85 8.21
C GLU A 286 23.15 -10.48 7.79
N PHE A 287 23.33 -10.26 6.48
CA PHE A 287 23.90 -9.00 5.99
C PHE A 287 22.92 -7.86 6.16
N MET A 288 21.69 -7.96 5.65
CA MET A 288 20.70 -6.87 5.77
C MET A 288 20.06 -6.82 7.16
N ALA A 289 20.15 -7.89 7.95
CA ALA A 289 19.34 -8.08 9.18
C ALA A 289 17.85 -7.86 8.92
N PHE A 290 17.39 -8.30 7.74
CA PHE A 290 16.01 -8.14 7.33
C PHE A 290 15.10 -8.95 8.25
N THR A 291 14.21 -8.24 8.93
CA THR A 291 13.16 -8.83 9.76
C THR A 291 11.81 -8.36 9.21
N PRO A 292 10.92 -9.26 8.76
CA PRO A 292 9.58 -8.88 8.36
C PRO A 292 8.84 -8.20 9.51
N ASP A 293 8.23 -7.05 9.23
CA ASP A 293 7.30 -6.45 10.17
C ASP A 293 5.96 -7.20 10.11
N PRO A 294 5.54 -7.90 11.19
CA PRO A 294 4.31 -8.67 11.18
C PRO A 294 3.05 -7.80 11.11
N LEU A 295 3.16 -6.52 11.43
CA LEU A 295 2.09 -5.52 11.36
C LEU A 295 2.20 -4.67 10.09
N GLY A 296 3.18 -4.95 9.22
CA GLY A 296 3.45 -4.15 8.03
C GLY A 296 2.40 -4.34 6.93
N PHE A 297 2.24 -3.31 6.09
CA PHE A 297 1.43 -3.42 4.88
C PHE A 297 2.19 -4.17 3.77
N HIS A 298 1.49 -5.05 3.04
CA HIS A 298 2.11 -5.91 2.03
C HIS A 298 1.59 -5.64 0.61
N PHE A 299 2.34 -4.83 -0.15
CA PHE A 299 2.04 -4.49 -1.55
C PHE A 299 2.07 -5.67 -2.54
N SER A 300 2.77 -6.75 -2.20
CA SER A 300 2.88 -7.91 -3.09
C SER A 300 1.60 -8.75 -3.18
N HIS A 301 0.63 -8.54 -2.28
CA HIS A 301 -0.54 -9.39 -2.15
C HIS A 301 -1.78 -8.55 -1.78
N PRO A 302 -2.51 -8.00 -2.78
CA PRO A 302 -3.67 -7.13 -2.56
C PRO A 302 -4.80 -7.80 -1.77
N ASN A 303 -4.90 -9.13 -1.83
CA ASN A 303 -5.93 -9.87 -1.09
C ASN A 303 -5.64 -10.00 0.41
N TYR A 304 -4.41 -9.72 0.85
CA TYR A 304 -3.98 -9.90 2.24
C TYR A 304 -2.96 -8.83 2.66
N SER A 305 -3.18 -7.57 2.23
CA SER A 305 -2.20 -6.51 2.42
C SER A 305 -2.07 -6.02 3.86
N ASN A 306 -3.05 -6.28 4.74
CA ASN A 306 -2.92 -6.04 6.18
C ASN A 306 -3.60 -7.16 6.97
N PRO A 307 -2.90 -8.28 7.24
CA PRO A 307 -3.50 -9.47 7.83
C PRO A 307 -4.18 -9.27 9.18
N LEU A 308 -3.54 -8.52 10.09
CA LEU A 308 -4.08 -8.30 11.44
C LEU A 308 -5.40 -7.53 11.37
N LEU A 309 -5.45 -6.41 10.65
CA LEU A 309 -6.68 -5.64 10.53
C LEU A 309 -7.75 -6.36 9.72
N MET A 310 -7.37 -7.14 8.71
CA MET A 310 -8.32 -7.98 7.98
C MET A 310 -8.96 -9.03 8.89
N ALA A 311 -8.16 -9.72 9.71
CA ALA A 311 -8.65 -10.66 10.70
C ALA A 311 -9.60 -9.97 11.68
N HIS A 312 -9.20 -8.81 12.21
CA HIS A 312 -10.01 -8.02 13.13
C HIS A 312 -11.35 -7.60 12.54
N LEU A 313 -11.38 -7.06 11.31
CA LEU A 313 -12.63 -6.71 10.63
C LEU A 313 -13.51 -7.93 10.37
N ARG A 314 -12.93 -9.10 10.10
CA ARG A 314 -13.69 -10.36 9.96
C ARG A 314 -14.27 -10.83 11.28
N GLY A 315 -13.55 -10.65 12.39
CA GLY A 315 -14.08 -10.88 13.74
C GLY A 315 -15.24 -9.94 14.08
N LEU A 316 -15.07 -8.62 13.86
CA LEU A 316 -16.14 -7.64 14.07
C LEU A 316 -17.36 -7.93 13.18
N GLN A 317 -17.15 -8.30 11.92
CA GLN A 317 -18.22 -8.70 11.01
C GLN A 317 -18.95 -9.97 11.50
N ALA A 318 -18.22 -10.97 11.99
CA ALA A 318 -18.84 -12.19 12.54
C ALA A 318 -19.74 -11.86 13.73
N GLN A 319 -19.23 -11.06 14.67
CA GLN A 319 -19.95 -10.64 15.87
C GLN A 319 -21.15 -9.74 15.58
N SER A 320 -20.98 -8.73 14.73
CA SER A 320 -22.00 -7.71 14.55
C SER A 320 -22.98 -8.01 13.42
N LEU A 321 -22.62 -8.79 12.40
CA LEU A 321 -23.47 -9.03 11.22
C LEU A 321 -23.98 -10.48 11.10
N ARG A 322 -23.39 -11.44 11.82
CA ARG A 322 -23.69 -12.87 11.64
C ARG A 322 -24.06 -13.61 12.92
N ASP A 323 -24.10 -12.92 14.06
CA ASP A 323 -24.36 -13.53 15.38
C ASP A 323 -23.41 -14.70 15.69
N LEU A 324 -22.14 -14.54 15.31
CA LEU A 324 -21.06 -15.50 15.56
C LEU A 324 -20.02 -14.88 16.51
N ASP A 325 -19.24 -15.71 17.18
CA ASP A 325 -18.15 -15.20 18.02
C ASP A 325 -17.08 -14.48 17.19
N TYR A 326 -16.52 -13.41 17.77
CA TYR A 326 -15.40 -12.66 17.17
C TYR A 326 -14.23 -13.58 16.80
N GLU A 327 -13.88 -14.49 17.71
CA GLU A 327 -12.80 -15.46 17.51
C GLU A 327 -13.06 -16.35 16.29
N ALA A 328 -14.30 -16.84 16.12
CA ALA A 328 -14.66 -17.67 14.97
C ALA A 328 -14.47 -16.92 13.63
N GLY A 329 -14.80 -15.62 13.59
CA GLY A 329 -14.56 -14.78 12.42
C GLY A 329 -13.06 -14.60 12.11
N VAL A 330 -12.24 -14.37 13.14
CA VAL A 330 -10.79 -14.27 13.02
C VAL A 330 -10.17 -15.58 12.53
N GLN A 331 -10.52 -16.71 13.16
CA GLN A 331 -9.98 -18.02 12.81
C GLN A 331 -10.38 -18.43 11.39
N GLY A 332 -11.61 -18.14 10.98
CA GLY A 332 -12.06 -18.37 9.60
C GLY A 332 -11.20 -17.63 8.57
N PHE A 333 -10.82 -16.38 8.86
CA PHE A 333 -9.91 -15.63 7.99
C PHE A 333 -8.49 -16.22 7.97
N ILE A 334 -7.93 -16.54 9.14
CA ILE A 334 -6.57 -17.11 9.26
C ILE A 334 -6.48 -18.41 8.48
N GLN A 335 -7.46 -19.30 8.64
CA GLN A 335 -7.53 -20.58 7.91
C GLN A 335 -7.48 -20.35 6.39
N GLN A 336 -8.30 -19.42 5.88
CA GLN A 336 -8.30 -19.06 4.46
C GLN A 336 -6.97 -18.46 3.99
N ALA A 337 -6.27 -17.72 4.86
CA ALA A 337 -5.03 -17.02 4.54
C ALA A 337 -3.75 -17.83 4.86
N THR A 338 -3.85 -19.04 5.44
CA THR A 338 -2.73 -19.77 6.05
C THR A 338 -1.49 -19.87 5.15
N HIS A 339 -1.66 -20.29 3.90
CA HIS A 339 -0.54 -20.44 2.96
C HIS A 339 0.18 -19.10 2.72
N TYR A 340 -0.58 -18.01 2.66
CA TYR A 340 -0.03 -16.68 2.49
C TYR A 340 0.71 -16.20 3.75
N LEU A 341 0.10 -16.34 4.93
CA LEU A 341 0.68 -15.87 6.20
C LEU A 341 2.01 -16.58 6.51
N ARG A 342 2.09 -17.88 6.21
CA ARG A 342 3.34 -18.65 6.30
C ARG A 342 4.42 -18.12 5.37
N ARG A 343 4.09 -17.80 4.12
CA ARG A 343 5.04 -17.22 3.16
C ARG A 343 5.55 -15.85 3.60
N MET A 344 4.71 -15.08 4.27
CA MET A 344 5.07 -13.79 4.85
C MET A 344 5.85 -13.89 6.17
N HIS A 345 6.05 -15.11 6.68
CA HIS A 345 6.70 -15.39 7.97
C HIS A 345 6.05 -14.63 9.12
N VAL A 346 4.71 -14.49 9.10
CA VAL A 346 3.98 -13.95 10.23
C VAL A 346 4.19 -14.91 11.42
N PRO A 347 4.63 -14.41 12.59
CA PRO A 347 4.83 -15.23 13.78
C PRO A 347 3.58 -16.03 14.15
N GLU A 348 3.74 -17.33 14.38
CA GLU A 348 2.62 -18.23 14.72
C GLU A 348 1.91 -17.78 16.01
N THR A 349 2.66 -17.22 16.97
CA THR A 349 2.11 -16.65 18.21
C THR A 349 1.09 -15.56 17.92
N LEU A 350 1.38 -14.64 16.98
CA LEU A 350 0.45 -13.59 16.58
C LEU A 350 -0.79 -14.15 15.88
N LEU A 351 -0.68 -15.26 15.16
CA LEU A 351 -1.83 -15.91 14.54
C LEU A 351 -2.75 -16.58 15.57
N ILE A 352 -2.16 -17.26 16.55
CA ILE A 352 -2.90 -17.89 17.65
C ILE A 352 -3.61 -16.83 18.49
N GLU A 353 -2.90 -15.75 18.83
CA GLU A 353 -3.40 -14.69 19.71
C GLU A 353 -4.37 -13.72 19.01
N ALA A 354 -4.42 -13.68 17.67
CA ALA A 354 -5.25 -12.72 16.93
C ALA A 354 -6.74 -12.76 17.30
N GLY A 355 -7.27 -13.95 17.64
CA GLY A 355 -8.65 -14.15 18.05
C GLY A 355 -8.92 -13.86 19.54
N SER A 356 -7.88 -13.70 20.35
CA SER A 356 -7.98 -13.50 21.79
C SER A 356 -8.37 -12.06 22.15
N CYS A 357 -8.67 -11.82 23.43
CA CYS A 357 -8.90 -10.48 23.96
C CYS A 357 -7.68 -9.55 23.74
N GLU A 358 -6.47 -10.09 23.93
CA GLU A 358 -5.22 -9.36 23.72
C GLU A 358 -5.02 -9.05 22.22
N GLY A 359 -5.28 -10.01 21.33
CA GLY A 359 -5.20 -9.79 19.88
C GLY A 359 -6.21 -8.75 19.39
N ARG A 360 -7.44 -8.76 19.90
CA ARG A 360 -8.44 -7.72 19.61
C ARG A 360 -7.98 -6.35 20.09
N THR A 361 -7.41 -6.26 21.29
CA THR A 361 -6.86 -5.01 21.85
C THR A 361 -5.70 -4.48 21.01
N LEU A 362 -4.79 -5.36 20.59
CA LEU A 362 -3.68 -5.03 19.69
C LEU A 362 -4.18 -4.49 18.34
N ALA A 363 -5.14 -5.18 17.71
CA ALA A 363 -5.70 -4.77 16.44
C ALA A 363 -6.45 -3.43 16.52
N SER A 364 -7.20 -3.21 17.60
CA SER A 364 -7.90 -1.94 17.86
C SER A 364 -6.92 -0.78 18.07
N THR A 365 -5.86 -1.02 18.85
CA THR A 365 -4.80 -0.04 19.08
C THR A 365 -4.11 0.31 17.76
N TYR A 366 -3.83 -0.69 16.93
CA TYR A 366 -3.23 -0.50 15.62
C TYR A 366 -4.15 0.28 14.66
N ALA A 367 -5.46 -0.02 14.66
CA ALA A 367 -6.46 0.73 13.90
C ALA A 367 -6.49 2.21 14.30
N GLN A 368 -6.52 2.49 15.60
CA GLN A 368 -6.53 3.84 16.14
C GLN A 368 -5.24 4.59 15.82
N GLN A 369 -4.07 3.96 16.04
CA GLN A 369 -2.77 4.61 15.90
C GLN A 369 -2.47 5.02 14.45
N PHE A 370 -2.72 4.11 13.49
CA PHE A 370 -2.29 4.31 12.10
C PHE A 370 -3.41 4.79 11.19
N PHE A 371 -4.67 4.55 11.54
CA PHE A 371 -5.81 4.93 10.72
C PHE A 371 -6.78 5.89 11.43
N GLY A 372 -6.59 6.16 12.72
CA GLY A 372 -7.48 7.05 13.49
C GLY A 372 -8.88 6.49 13.72
N LEU A 373 -9.06 5.17 13.55
CA LEU A 373 -10.37 4.52 13.59
C LEU A 373 -10.51 3.67 14.86
N ASP A 374 -11.59 3.93 15.59
CA ASP A 374 -12.03 3.08 16.71
C ASP A 374 -12.97 1.96 16.24
N GLU A 375 -13.25 1.01 17.13
CA GLU A 375 -14.14 -0.12 16.81
C GLU A 375 -15.57 0.32 16.46
N THR A 376 -16.08 1.42 17.04
CA THR A 376 -17.43 1.91 16.75
C THR A 376 -17.53 2.34 15.29
N GLN A 377 -16.54 3.10 14.82
CA GLN A 377 -16.42 3.54 13.43
C GLN A 377 -16.18 2.37 12.49
N LEU A 378 -15.36 1.39 12.87
CA LEU A 378 -15.15 0.18 12.06
C LEU A 378 -16.43 -0.65 11.94
N ILE A 379 -17.21 -0.82 13.01
CA ILE A 379 -18.50 -1.52 12.96
C ILE A 379 -19.49 -0.72 12.10
N CYS A 380 -19.59 0.59 12.29
CA CYS A 380 -20.44 1.45 11.46
C CYS A 380 -20.09 1.29 9.97
N LEU A 381 -18.79 1.28 9.64
CA LEU A 381 -18.30 1.05 8.29
C LEU A 381 -18.73 -0.31 7.72
N LEU A 382 -18.63 -1.38 8.52
CA LEU A 382 -19.01 -2.75 8.11
C LEU A 382 -20.51 -2.88 7.79
N PHE A 383 -21.38 -2.19 8.53
CA PHE A 383 -22.81 -2.11 8.19
C PHE A 383 -23.05 -1.28 6.94
N SER A 384 -22.24 -0.24 6.75
CA SER A 384 -22.45 0.80 5.76
C SER A 384 -23.87 1.38 5.81
N PRO A 385 -24.33 1.88 6.97
CA PRO A 385 -25.75 2.19 7.19
C PRO A 385 -26.26 3.38 6.36
N PHE A 386 -25.36 4.23 5.87
CA PHE A 386 -25.75 5.50 5.24
C PHE A 386 -25.93 5.42 3.73
N ILE A 387 -25.49 4.35 3.05
CA ILE A 387 -25.64 4.23 1.60
C ILE A 387 -27.07 3.87 1.22
N HIS A 388 -27.40 4.01 -0.07
CA HIS A 388 -28.71 3.58 -0.63
C HIS A 388 -29.90 4.19 0.12
N HIS A 389 -29.86 5.50 0.39
CA HIS A 389 -30.88 6.19 1.16
C HIS A 389 -31.13 5.61 2.56
N GLY A 390 -30.09 5.01 3.15
CA GLY A 390 -30.11 4.51 4.52
C GLY A 390 -30.84 3.19 4.69
N GLU A 391 -30.93 2.36 3.64
CA GLU A 391 -31.62 1.06 3.68
C GLU A 391 -31.14 0.16 4.83
N ARG A 392 -29.85 0.23 5.17
CA ARG A 392 -29.24 -0.57 6.25
C ARG A 392 -29.20 0.13 7.60
N LEU A 393 -29.68 1.37 7.69
CA LEU A 393 -29.62 2.17 8.91
C LEU A 393 -30.43 1.54 10.03
N GLU A 394 -31.65 1.10 9.74
CA GLU A 394 -32.53 0.49 10.76
C GLU A 394 -31.91 -0.79 11.34
N GLY A 395 -31.36 -1.66 10.50
CA GLY A 395 -30.67 -2.88 10.92
C GLY A 395 -29.45 -2.58 11.79
N TYR A 396 -28.66 -1.58 11.41
CA TYR A 396 -27.52 -1.11 12.20
C TYR A 396 -27.96 -0.59 13.58
N LEU A 397 -29.01 0.22 13.65
CA LEU A 397 -29.52 0.73 14.92
C LEU A 397 -30.05 -0.38 15.81
N ARG A 398 -30.83 -1.32 15.27
CA ARG A 398 -31.34 -2.46 16.05
C ARG A 398 -30.21 -3.27 16.69
N GLN A 399 -29.16 -3.53 15.92
CA GLN A 399 -28.07 -4.39 16.37
C GLN A 399 -27.07 -3.68 17.29
N CYS A 400 -26.68 -2.45 16.95
CA CYS A 400 -25.57 -1.77 17.60
C CYS A 400 -26.00 -0.63 18.53
N HIS A 401 -27.14 0.02 18.25
CA HIS A 401 -27.58 1.22 18.96
C HIS A 401 -29.10 1.22 19.20
N PRO A 402 -29.67 0.23 19.93
CA PRO A 402 -31.12 0.05 20.02
C PRO A 402 -31.84 1.26 20.63
N GLY A 403 -31.19 1.99 21.54
CA GLY A 403 -31.72 3.24 22.12
C GLY A 403 -31.90 4.38 21.10
N MET A 404 -31.17 4.35 19.98
CA MET A 404 -31.26 5.35 18.91
C MET A 404 -32.33 5.01 17.86
N LEU A 405 -32.94 3.82 17.92
CA LEU A 405 -33.98 3.41 16.96
C LEU A 405 -35.19 4.35 16.96
N VAL A 406 -35.50 4.94 18.12
CA VAL A 406 -36.59 5.93 18.28
C VAL A 406 -36.35 7.19 17.44
N ALA A 407 -35.07 7.52 17.20
CA ALA A 407 -34.66 8.67 16.40
C ALA A 407 -34.53 8.36 14.90
N LEU A 408 -34.82 7.13 14.44
CA LEU A 408 -34.66 6.72 13.04
C LEU A 408 -35.26 7.72 12.02
N PRO A 409 -36.50 8.23 12.19
CA PRO A 409 -37.06 9.21 11.26
C PRO A 409 -36.26 10.53 11.23
N GLU A 410 -35.77 10.98 12.39
CA GLU A 410 -34.94 12.19 12.49
C GLU A 410 -33.54 11.98 11.92
N LEU A 411 -32.95 10.79 12.09
CA LEU A 411 -31.67 10.43 11.48
C LEU A 411 -31.77 10.45 9.95
N HIS A 412 -32.89 9.99 9.36
CA HIS A 412 -33.12 10.14 7.93
C HIS A 412 -33.23 11.61 7.51
N LYS A 413 -33.85 12.48 8.33
CA LYS A 413 -33.89 13.94 8.05
C LYS A 413 -32.48 14.55 8.09
N VAL A 414 -31.68 14.20 9.08
CA VAL A 414 -30.26 14.61 9.21
C VAL A 414 -29.49 14.26 7.94
N LEU A 415 -29.56 12.99 7.51
CA LEU A 415 -28.84 12.48 6.34
C LEU A 415 -29.37 13.05 5.01
N GLN A 416 -30.63 13.50 4.97
CA GLN A 416 -31.20 14.23 3.84
C GLN A 416 -30.74 15.69 3.80
N GLY A 417 -30.13 16.21 4.86
CA GLY A 417 -29.76 17.63 5.01
C GLY A 417 -30.92 18.53 5.41
N LYS A 418 -31.96 17.97 6.03
CA LYS A 418 -33.09 18.75 6.58
C LYS A 418 -32.75 19.28 7.98
N PRO A 419 -33.39 20.40 8.42
CA PRO A 419 -33.22 20.91 9.77
C PRO A 419 -33.52 19.81 10.81
N SER A 420 -32.60 19.64 11.76
CA SER A 420 -32.61 18.57 12.75
C SER A 420 -31.76 18.98 13.96
N ALA A 421 -31.93 18.27 15.08
CA ALA A 421 -31.20 18.58 16.31
C ALA A 421 -29.68 18.35 16.16
N ASP A 422 -28.87 19.32 16.61
CA ASP A 422 -27.40 19.27 16.55
C ASP A 422 -26.83 18.02 17.23
N MET A 423 -27.47 17.55 18.31
CA MET A 423 -27.08 16.32 19.00
C MET A 423 -27.12 15.08 18.08
N LEU A 424 -28.09 14.99 17.18
CA LEU A 424 -28.18 13.87 16.24
C LEU A 424 -27.10 13.98 15.16
N GLN A 425 -26.82 15.21 14.69
CA GLN A 425 -25.75 15.44 13.72
C GLN A 425 -24.38 15.05 14.29
N GLN A 426 -24.12 15.44 15.54
CA GLN A 426 -22.91 15.07 16.25
C GLN A 426 -22.83 13.55 16.44
N TRP A 427 -23.91 12.91 16.91
CA TRP A 427 -23.93 11.46 17.09
C TRP A 427 -23.59 10.67 15.82
N VAL A 428 -24.18 11.03 14.67
CA VAL A 428 -23.87 10.36 13.38
C VAL A 428 -22.41 10.63 12.97
N THR A 429 -21.92 11.85 13.17
CA THR A 429 -20.53 12.22 12.84
C THR A 429 -19.54 11.41 13.69
N ASP A 430 -19.75 11.32 14.99
CA ASP A 430 -18.87 10.62 15.93
C ASP A 430 -18.87 9.10 15.65
N THR A 431 -20.06 8.53 15.43
CA THR A 431 -20.24 7.09 15.20
C THR A 431 -19.67 6.63 13.85
N SER A 432 -19.70 7.49 12.83
CA SER A 432 -19.20 7.17 11.49
C SER A 432 -17.74 7.57 11.26
N GLY A 433 -17.24 8.55 12.01
CA GLY A 433 -15.95 9.21 11.75
C GLY A 433 -15.95 10.11 10.52
N LEU A 434 -17.10 10.33 9.86
CA LEU A 434 -17.22 11.17 8.67
C LEU A 434 -17.97 12.48 8.98
N PRO A 435 -17.54 13.61 8.41
CA PRO A 435 -18.25 14.86 8.58
C PRO A 435 -19.59 14.82 7.84
N MET A 436 -20.57 15.56 8.37
CA MET A 436 -21.96 15.55 7.89
C MET A 436 -22.12 15.72 6.36
N PRO A 437 -21.39 16.62 5.66
CA PRO A 437 -21.50 16.73 4.21
C PRO A 437 -21.18 15.41 3.47
N MET A 438 -20.20 14.63 3.95
CA MET A 438 -19.85 13.34 3.35
C MET A 438 -20.94 12.30 3.60
N LEU A 439 -21.51 12.27 4.80
CA LEU A 439 -22.60 11.36 5.16
C LEU A 439 -23.83 11.60 4.29
N GLN A 440 -24.18 12.87 4.08
CA GLN A 440 -25.28 13.24 3.19
C GLN A 440 -24.96 12.91 1.72
N HIS A 441 -23.71 13.03 1.29
CA HIS A 441 -23.27 12.58 -0.02
C HIS A 441 -23.48 11.07 -0.20
N LEU A 442 -22.99 10.25 0.74
CA LEU A 442 -23.20 8.79 0.75
C LEU A 442 -24.69 8.43 0.73
N TYR A 443 -25.51 9.16 1.49
CA TYR A 443 -26.97 8.95 1.55
C TYR A 443 -27.69 9.20 0.24
N ARG A 444 -27.24 10.18 -0.54
CA ARG A 444 -27.84 10.52 -1.84
C ARG A 444 -27.27 9.69 -2.99
N LYS A 445 -26.04 9.17 -2.86
CA LYS A 445 -25.36 8.44 -3.92
C LYS A 445 -26.08 7.13 -4.24
N ARG A 446 -26.50 7.01 -5.50
CA ARG A 446 -27.13 5.80 -6.03
C ARG A 446 -26.06 4.76 -6.38
N PRO A 447 -26.34 3.45 -6.26
CA PRO A 447 -25.44 2.43 -6.78
C PRO A 447 -25.25 2.65 -8.28
N SER A 448 -24.00 2.66 -8.73
CA SER A 448 -23.68 2.86 -10.15
C SER A 448 -24.18 1.65 -10.95
N VAL A 449 -25.22 1.85 -11.76
CA VAL A 449 -25.74 0.83 -12.69
C VAL A 449 -24.89 0.89 -13.95
N THR A 450 -23.97 -0.07 -14.13
CA THR A 450 -23.24 -0.19 -15.39
C THR A 450 -24.15 -0.81 -16.47
N ALA A 451 -23.90 -0.46 -17.73
CA ALA A 451 -24.74 -0.74 -18.91
C ALA A 451 -24.95 -2.24 -19.28
N SER A 452 -24.73 -3.18 -18.35
CA SER A 452 -24.98 -4.62 -18.53
C SER A 452 -26.13 -5.15 -17.67
N GLY A 453 -26.91 -4.31 -16.99
CA GLY A 453 -28.12 -4.74 -16.27
C GLY A 453 -27.89 -5.68 -15.08
N LYS A 454 -26.64 -5.80 -14.61
CA LYS A 454 -26.34 -6.48 -13.35
C LYS A 454 -26.20 -5.43 -12.25
N LEU A 455 -27.04 -5.55 -11.21
CA LEU A 455 -26.82 -4.87 -9.93
C LEU A 455 -25.38 -5.20 -9.49
N HIS A 456 -24.59 -4.15 -9.30
CA HIS A 456 -23.21 -4.30 -8.83
C HIS A 456 -23.25 -4.65 -7.34
N ASP A 457 -23.26 -5.95 -7.03
CA ASP A 457 -22.80 -6.40 -5.72
C ASP A 457 -21.28 -6.35 -5.78
N ALA A 458 -20.64 -5.59 -4.90
CA ALA A 458 -19.19 -5.38 -4.88
C ALA A 458 -18.38 -6.66 -4.57
N GLY A 459 -19.04 -7.83 -4.44
CA GLY A 459 -18.43 -9.13 -4.16
C GLY A 459 -17.97 -9.95 -5.37
N ALA A 460 -18.23 -9.53 -6.62
CA ALA A 460 -18.05 -10.40 -7.78
C ALA A 460 -16.85 -10.04 -8.68
N VAL A 461 -15.62 -10.00 -8.13
CA VAL A 461 -14.42 -10.19 -8.96
C VAL A 461 -13.42 -11.11 -8.25
N SER A 462 -13.30 -12.32 -8.82
CA SER A 462 -12.36 -13.44 -8.60
C SER A 462 -12.68 -14.46 -7.50
N GLY A 463 -13.35 -15.55 -7.91
CA GLY A 463 -13.05 -16.96 -7.57
C GLY A 463 -13.06 -17.40 -6.10
N ASP A 464 -14.05 -18.23 -5.76
CA ASP A 464 -14.10 -19.16 -4.62
C ASP A 464 -14.22 -18.62 -3.18
N SER A 465 -14.82 -17.45 -2.96
CA SER A 465 -15.25 -17.09 -1.60
C SER A 465 -16.55 -16.27 -1.49
N ALA A 466 -17.32 -16.18 -2.58
CA ALA A 466 -18.52 -15.33 -2.64
C ALA A 466 -19.84 -16.11 -2.60
N GLN A 467 -20.01 -16.99 -1.60
CA GLN A 467 -21.34 -17.47 -1.17
C GLN A 467 -21.48 -17.27 0.34
N ALA A 468 -21.68 -16.02 0.77
CA ALA A 468 -22.15 -15.72 2.13
C ALA A 468 -22.80 -14.34 2.30
N CYS A 469 -22.88 -13.51 1.25
CA CYS A 469 -23.50 -12.19 1.34
C CYS A 469 -24.81 -12.18 0.57
N GLN A 470 -25.87 -12.76 1.16
CA GLN A 470 -27.28 -12.44 0.90
C GLN A 470 -28.15 -13.41 1.69
N LEU A 471 -28.37 -13.14 2.98
CA LEU A 471 -29.55 -13.58 3.73
C LEU A 471 -29.70 -12.68 4.96
N SER A 472 -30.17 -11.44 4.77
CA SER A 472 -30.95 -10.77 5.81
C SER A 472 -32.40 -10.95 5.42
N GLY A 473 -33.00 -11.97 6.02
CA GLY A 473 -34.40 -12.32 5.89
C GLY A 473 -34.88 -12.82 7.25
N ARG A 474 -34.95 -11.90 8.22
CA ARG A 474 -35.95 -11.83 9.29
C ARG A 474 -35.80 -10.52 10.06
#